data_AF-A0A534C081-F1
#
_entry.id   AF-A0A534C081-F1
#
_cell.length_a   1.000
_cell.length_b   1.000
_cell.length_c   1.000
_cell.angle_alpha   90.00
_cell.angle_beta   90.00
_cell.angle_gamma   90.00
#
_symmetry.space_group_name_H-M   'P 1'
#
loop_
_entity.id
_entity.type
_entity.pdbx_description
1 polymer ?
#
loop_
_entity_poly.entity_id
_entity_poly.type
_entity_poly.pdbx_seq_one_letter_code
_entity_poly.pdbx_strand_id
1 'polypeptide(L)'
;DGADAIFAYTADDASGGGLAETAVLHARMFAPLDGIVEDPATGSATAAILALLTELSPQSTLEHSWRVHQGVDMGRPSLLLGHTTKRDSRLVSVDVGGQCVAVMEGTFALQGGVR
;
A
#
# COMPACT_ATOMS: atom_id res chain seq x y z
N ASP A 1 23.29 -1.35 0.81
CA ASP A 1 22.36 -0.73 1.78
C ASP A 1 21.58 -1.80 2.58
N GLY A 2 21.49 -3.05 2.11
CA GLY A 2 20.79 -4.12 2.81
C GLY A 2 19.30 -4.20 2.45
N ALA A 3 18.92 -3.69 1.26
CA ALA A 3 17.56 -3.85 0.76
C ALA A 3 17.30 -5.31 0.33
N ASP A 4 16.35 -5.96 1.01
CA ASP A 4 16.02 -7.37 0.82
C ASP A 4 14.66 -7.61 0.13
N ALA A 5 13.98 -6.52 -0.25
CA ALA A 5 12.68 -6.54 -0.92
C ALA A 5 12.56 -5.45 -1.99
N ILE A 6 11.74 -5.70 -3.01
CA ILE A 6 11.44 -4.77 -4.10
C ILE A 6 9.92 -4.57 -4.19
N PHE A 7 9.50 -3.31 -4.17
CA PHE A 7 8.13 -2.90 -4.47
C PHE A 7 8.07 -2.24 -5.85
N ALA A 8 7.62 -3.00 -6.85
CA ALA A 8 7.48 -2.51 -8.22
C ALA A 8 6.07 -1.97 -8.45
N TYR A 9 5.94 -0.86 -9.17
CA TYR A 9 4.63 -0.28 -9.50
C TYR A 9 4.59 0.35 -10.89
N THR A 10 3.40 0.43 -11.47
CA THR A 10 3.04 1.28 -12.60
C THR A 10 1.87 2.18 -12.19
N ALA A 11 1.81 3.39 -12.70
CA ALA A 11 0.66 4.27 -12.53
C ALA A 11 -0.19 4.23 -13.80
N ASP A 12 -1.51 4.15 -13.66
CA ASP A 12 -2.39 4.40 -14.80
C ASP A 12 -2.35 5.89 -15.11
N ASP A 13 -1.87 6.22 -16.30
CA ASP A 13 -1.85 7.56 -16.83
C ASP A 13 -3.26 7.97 -17.29
N ALA A 14 -3.99 8.63 -16.40
CA ALA A 14 -5.01 9.59 -16.85
C ALA A 14 -4.26 10.70 -17.61
N SER A 15 -4.14 10.52 -18.92
CA SER A 15 -3.56 11.48 -19.86
C SER A 15 -4.02 12.92 -19.58
N GLY A 16 -3.22 13.69 -18.83
CA GLY A 16 -3.50 15.09 -18.55
C GLY A 16 -2.88 15.65 -17.27
N GLY A 17 -1.56 15.84 -17.24
CA GLY A 17 -0.87 16.95 -16.53
C GLY A 17 -1.14 17.21 -15.04
N GLY A 18 -1.78 16.28 -14.33
CA GLY A 18 -2.13 16.40 -12.92
C GLY A 18 -2.57 15.04 -12.38
N LEU A 19 -2.39 14.84 -11.08
CA LEU A 19 -2.98 13.69 -10.42
C LEU A 19 -4.50 13.87 -10.48
N ALA A 20 -5.21 12.94 -11.12
CA ALA A 20 -6.67 12.86 -11.01
C ALA A 20 -7.07 12.87 -9.53
N GLU A 21 -8.30 13.24 -9.16
CA GLU A 21 -8.71 13.26 -7.74
C GLU A 21 -8.42 11.93 -7.01
N THR A 22 -8.50 10.82 -7.75
CA THR A 22 -8.01 9.50 -7.35
C THR A 22 -7.02 8.96 -8.37
N ALA A 23 -5.79 8.64 -7.94
CA ALA A 23 -4.79 7.97 -8.77
C ALA A 23 -4.82 6.45 -8.58
N VAL A 24 -4.46 5.71 -9.63
CA VAL A 24 -4.45 4.25 -9.63
C VAL A 24 -3.02 3.75 -9.86
N LEU A 25 -2.57 2.85 -8.98
CA LEU A 25 -1.31 2.13 -9.11
C LEU A 25 -1.58 0.63 -9.25
N HIS A 26 -0.79 -0.03 -10.09
CA HIS A 26 -0.66 -1.48 -10.14
C HIS A 26 0.70 -1.86 -9.59
N ALA A 27 0.74 -2.73 -8.57
CA ALA A 27 1.94 -2.99 -7.81
C ALA A 27 2.20 -4.48 -7.56
N ARG A 28 3.47 -4.80 -7.31
CA ARG A 28 3.97 -6.13 -6.94
C ARG A 28 5.05 -6.00 -5.87
N MET A 29 5.07 -6.91 -4.90
CA MET A 29 6.04 -6.93 -3.81
C MET A 29 6.79 -8.26 -3.79
N PHE A 30 8.09 -8.21 -4.01
CA PHE A 30 8.98 -9.37 -3.99
C PHE A 30 9.93 -9.27 -2.80
N ALA A 31 9.98 -10.31 -1.96
CA ALA A 31 10.87 -10.38 -0.80
C ALA A 31 11.49 -11.78 -0.64
N PRO A 32 12.17 -12.30 -1.68
CA PRO A 32 12.62 -13.70 -1.69
C PRO A 32 13.63 -14.01 -0.58
N LEU A 33 14.38 -13.00 -0.12
CA LEU A 33 15.35 -13.15 0.98
C LEU A 33 14.65 -13.28 2.35
N ASP A 34 13.39 -12.83 2.47
CA ASP A 34 12.54 -13.04 3.64
C ASP A 34 11.73 -14.35 3.55
N GLY A 35 12.01 -15.19 2.55
CA GLY A 35 11.28 -16.43 2.29
C GLY A 35 9.91 -16.23 1.63
N ILE A 36 9.57 -14.99 1.23
CA ILE A 36 8.33 -14.63 0.57
C ILE A 36 8.61 -14.34 -0.90
N VAL A 37 8.26 -15.27 -1.79
CA VAL A 37 8.48 -15.07 -3.23
C VAL A 37 7.76 -13.82 -3.74
N GLU A 38 6.48 -13.68 -3.41
CA GLU A 38 5.66 -12.50 -3.71
C GLU A 38 4.55 -12.39 -2.65
N ASP A 39 4.34 -11.18 -2.12
CA ASP A 39 3.26 -10.88 -1.16
C ASP A 39 2.02 -10.34 -1.92
N PRO A 40 0.81 -10.91 -1.72
CA PRO A 40 -0.41 -10.46 -2.41
C PRO A 40 -0.92 -9.08 -2.01
N ALA A 41 -0.58 -8.57 -0.82
CA ALA A 41 -1.03 -7.26 -0.33
C ALA A 41 -0.11 -6.70 0.75
N THR A 42 0.70 -5.70 0.41
CA THR A 42 1.74 -5.18 1.31
C THR A 42 1.46 -3.74 1.75
N GLY A 43 0.71 -3.57 2.84
CA GLY A 43 0.30 -2.25 3.33
C GLY A 43 1.45 -1.30 3.66
N SER A 44 2.56 -1.80 4.22
CA SER A 44 3.74 -0.99 4.55
C SER A 44 4.45 -0.44 3.31
N ALA A 45 4.62 -1.27 2.29
CA ALA A 45 5.22 -0.85 1.03
C ALA A 45 4.30 0.11 0.25
N THR A 46 2.98 -0.12 0.31
CA THR A 46 1.98 0.85 -0.16
C THR A 46 2.14 2.20 0.54
N ALA A 47 2.19 2.24 1.87
CA ALA A 47 2.36 3.51 2.59
C ALA A 47 3.65 4.24 2.16
N ALA A 48 4.76 3.51 2.02
CA ALA A 48 6.03 4.09 1.60
C ALA A 48 5.99 4.69 0.19
N ILE A 49 5.39 4.00 -0.79
CA ILE A 49 5.32 4.55 -2.16
C ILE A 49 4.39 5.76 -2.24
N LEU A 50 3.27 5.75 -1.50
CA LEU A 50 2.33 6.87 -1.49
C LEU A 50 2.96 8.11 -0.84
N ALA A 51 3.73 7.92 0.23
CA ALA A 51 4.53 8.98 0.84
C ALA A 51 5.47 9.61 -0.19
N LEU A 52 6.27 8.79 -0.87
CA LEU A 52 7.25 9.23 -1.86
C LEU A 52 6.59 10.00 -3.01
N LEU A 53 5.54 9.45 -3.61
CA LEU A 53 4.84 10.10 -4.74
C LEU A 53 4.24 11.45 -4.34
N THR A 54 3.67 11.55 -3.14
CA THR A 54 3.13 12.80 -2.61
C THR A 54 4.24 13.81 -2.30
N GLU A 55 5.37 13.37 -1.75
CA GLU A 55 6.53 14.25 -1.54
C GLU A 55 7.09 14.79 -2.86
N LEU A 56 7.20 13.96 -3.89
CA LEU A 56 7.67 14.33 -5.22
C LEU A 56 6.70 15.24 -6.00
N SER A 57 5.43 15.33 -5.58
CA SER A 57 4.47 16.24 -6.20
C SER A 57 4.96 17.69 -6.11
N PRO A 58 4.91 18.47 -7.21
CA PRO A 58 5.32 19.87 -7.22
C PRO A 58 4.37 20.78 -6.42
N GLN A 59 3.19 20.29 -6.04
CA GLN A 59 2.22 21.04 -5.27
C GLN A 59 2.67 21.15 -3.80
N SER A 60 2.63 22.37 -3.25
CA SER A 60 2.98 22.62 -1.85
C SER A 60 1.90 22.10 -0.89
N THR A 61 0.64 22.08 -1.32
CA THR A 61 -0.49 21.52 -0.56
C THR A 61 -1.27 20.59 -1.47
N LEU A 62 -1.50 19.37 -1.02
CA LEU A 62 -2.16 18.30 -1.76
C LEU A 62 -2.89 17.38 -0.78
N GLU A 63 -4.16 17.10 -1.05
CA GLU A 63 -4.88 15.96 -0.48
C GLU A 63 -5.24 15.03 -1.63
N HIS A 64 -4.90 13.76 -1.50
CA HIS A 64 -4.98 12.85 -2.64
C HIS A 64 -5.40 11.44 -2.22
N SER A 65 -6.31 10.87 -3.00
CA SER A 65 -6.78 9.50 -2.82
C SER A 65 -6.09 8.57 -3.81
N TRP A 66 -5.84 7.35 -3.36
CA TRP A 66 -5.09 6.35 -4.10
C TRP A 66 -5.83 5.02 -4.12
N ARG A 67 -5.72 4.31 -5.23
CA ARG A 67 -6.16 2.92 -5.38
C ARG A 67 -4.96 2.10 -5.83
N VAL A 68 -4.53 1.15 -5.01
CA VAL A 68 -3.36 0.31 -5.31
C VAL A 68 -3.83 -1.12 -5.49
N HIS A 69 -3.71 -1.61 -6.72
CA HIS A 69 -3.98 -2.98 -7.09
C HIS A 69 -2.73 -3.82 -6.91
N GLN A 70 -2.80 -4.87 -6.08
CA GLN A 70 -1.69 -5.81 -5.86
C GLN A 70 -2.20 -7.25 -5.90
N GLY A 71 -1.31 -8.20 -6.19
CA GLY A 71 -1.60 -9.63 -6.16
C GLY A 71 -2.50 -10.13 -7.29
N VAL A 72 -2.82 -9.27 -8.27
CA VAL A 72 -3.67 -9.60 -9.42
C VAL A 72 -3.04 -10.71 -10.26
N ASP A 73 -1.76 -10.54 -10.63
CA ASP A 73 -1.03 -11.48 -11.50
C ASP A 73 -0.83 -12.86 -10.87
N MET A 74 -0.79 -12.93 -9.53
CA MET A 74 -0.65 -14.17 -8.77
C MET A 74 -2.01 -14.78 -8.35
N GLY A 75 -3.13 -14.25 -8.84
CA GLY A 75 -4.48 -14.76 -8.56
C GLY A 75 -5.02 -14.49 -7.15
N ARG A 76 -4.43 -13.53 -6.43
CA ARG A 76 -4.84 -13.09 -5.09
C ARG A 76 -5.12 -11.58 -5.09
N PRO A 77 -6.11 -11.11 -5.86
CA PRO A 77 -6.33 -9.70 -6.08
C PRO A 77 -6.70 -8.99 -4.77
N SER A 78 -5.93 -7.96 -4.44
CA SER A 78 -6.15 -7.09 -3.29
C SER A 78 -6.18 -5.64 -3.73
N LEU A 79 -7.15 -4.89 -3.21
CA LEU A 79 -7.25 -3.44 -3.41
C LEU A 79 -6.92 -2.74 -2.09
N LEU A 80 -5.78 -2.04 -2.07
CA LEU A 80 -5.41 -1.14 -0.99
C LEU A 80 -5.89 0.27 -1.34
N LEU A 81 -6.52 0.93 -0.38
CA LEU A 81 -6.99 2.30 -0.48
C LEU A 81 -6.01 3.19 0.30
N GLY A 82 -5.54 4.25 -0.34
CA GLY A 82 -4.62 5.20 0.27
C GLY A 82 -5.20 6.60 0.32
N HIS A 83 -4.84 7.35 1.35
CA HIS A 83 -5.03 8.79 1.41
C HIS A 83 -3.76 9.46 1.91
N THR A 84 -3.37 10.56 1.27
CA THR A 84 -2.17 11.31 1.68
C THR A 84 -2.46 12.79 1.77
N THR A 85 -1.89 13.44 2.77
CA THR A 85 -1.97 14.88 2.96
C THR A 85 -0.58 15.49 2.98
N LYS A 86 -0.36 16.51 2.15
CA LYS A 86 0.83 17.37 2.12
C LYS A 86 0.39 18.80 2.36
N ARG A 87 1.09 19.53 3.23
CA ARG A 87 0.85 20.94 3.55
C ARG A 87 2.19 21.64 3.67
N ASP A 88 2.28 22.86 3.14
CA ASP A 88 3.52 23.67 3.17
C ASP A 88 4.77 22.88 2.72
N SER A 89 4.61 22.13 1.63
CA SER A 89 5.64 21.27 1.03
C SER A 89 6.12 20.12 1.91
N ARG A 90 5.43 19.81 3.00
CA ARG A 90 5.74 18.72 3.92
C ARG A 90 4.63 17.68 3.93
N LEU A 91 5.00 16.40 3.86
CA LEU A 91 4.07 15.29 4.08
C LEU A 91 3.57 15.31 5.53
N VAL A 92 2.25 15.29 5.71
CA VAL A 92 1.58 15.35 7.01
C VAL A 92 1.11 13.97 7.43
N SER A 93 0.46 13.23 6.53
CA SER A 93 -0.06 11.89 6.81
C SER A 93 -0.09 11.02 5.56
N VAL A 94 -0.04 9.71 5.83
CA VAL A 94 -0.30 8.63 4.89
C VAL A 94 -1.17 7.61 5.60
N ASP A 95 -2.39 7.45 5.11
CA ASP A 95 -3.36 6.50 5.62
C ASP A 95 -3.52 5.39 4.59
N VAL A 96 -3.45 4.13 5.04
CA VAL A 96 -3.66 2.95 4.20
C VAL A 96 -4.76 2.11 4.83
N GLY A 97 -5.75 1.75 4.03
CA GLY A 97 -6.88 0.93 4.43
C GLY A 97 -7.29 -0.04 3.33
N GLY A 98 -8.30 -0.84 3.63
CA GLY A 98 -8.83 -1.83 2.71
C GLY A 98 -10.07 -2.49 3.28
N GLN A 99 -10.74 -3.30 2.45
CA GLN A 99 -11.84 -4.15 2.91
C GLN A 99 -11.27 -5.52 3.32
N CYS A 100 -11.90 -6.15 4.30
CA CYS A 100 -11.57 -7.51 4.71
C CYS A 100 -12.85 -8.34 4.83
N VAL A 101 -12.71 -9.66 4.68
CA VAL A 101 -13.82 -10.62 4.81
C VAL A 101 -13.36 -11.71 5.77
N ALA A 102 -14.19 -12.04 6.75
CA ALA A 102 -13.93 -13.17 7.64
C ALA A 102 -14.01 -14.48 6.85
N VAL A 103 -12.92 -15.25 6.83
CA VAL A 103 -12.84 -16.53 6.10
C VAL A 103 -13.10 -17.73 7.02
N MET A 104 -12.61 -17.66 8.25
CA MET A 104 -12.75 -18.71 9.25
C MET A 104 -12.87 -18.09 10.64
N GLU A 105 -13.57 -18.78 11.52
CA GLU A 105 -13.70 -18.46 12.94
C GLU A 105 -13.44 -19.73 13.77
N GLY A 106 -12.84 -19.56 14.94
CA GLY A 106 -12.53 -20.66 15.84
C GLY A 106 -12.11 -20.17 17.22
N THR A 107 -11.85 -21.10 18.14
CA THR A 107 -11.38 -20.80 19.49
C THR A 107 -10.11 -21.59 19.81
N PHE A 108 -9.20 -20.98 20.57
CA PHE A 108 -8.01 -21.64 21.10
C PHE A 108 -8.08 -21.65 22.63
N ALA A 109 -7.85 -22.82 23.24
CA ALA A 109 -7.67 -22.90 24.69
C ALA A 109 -6.23 -22.51 25.03
N LEU A 110 -6.06 -21.45 25.82
CA LEU A 110 -4.74 -21.07 26.34
C LEU A 110 -4.44 -21.87 27.61
N GLN A 111 -3.31 -22.58 27.65
CA GLN A 111 -2.84 -23.22 28.89
C GLN A 111 -2.21 -22.17 29.81
N GLY A 112 -3.02 -21.68 30.76
CA GLY A 112 -2.57 -20.90 31.92
C GLY A 112 -3.43 -21.27 33.11
N GLY A 113 -2.90 -22.12 34.00
CA GLY A 113 -3.54 -22.46 35.26
C GLY A 113 -3.73 -21.22 36.13
N VAL A 114 -4.86 -21.19 36.85
CA VAL A 114 -5.09 -20.26 37.96
C VAL A 114 -3.89 -20.39 38.90
N ARG A 115 -3.11 -19.33 39.05
CA ARG A 115 -2.20 -19.18 40.19
C ARG A 115 -2.99 -18.71 41.39
#